data_AF-A0A6G8NMZ0-F1
#
_entry.id   AF-A0A6G8NMZ0-F1
#
_cell.length_a   1.000
_cell.length_b   1.000
_cell.length_c   1.000
_cell.angle_alpha   90.00
_cell.angle_beta   90.00
_cell.angle_gamma   90.00
#
_symmetry.space_group_name_H-M   'P 1'
#
loop_
_entity.id
_entity.type
_entity.pdbx_description
1 polymer ?
#
loop_
_entity_poly.entity_id
_entity_poly.type
_entity_poly.pdbx_seq_one_letter_code
_entity_poly.pdbx_strand_id
1 'polypeptide(L)'
;MSNDLDIELARVNAQIRTREAELLRAEKAVPAQPTKAELAERAAKQECQAVCARADAIFKEYGRAAPLPIADESALAYRIRVIDELKVNTRFADKQLSRTTDRASLDVIEGQAYADAWANRQSPLDVPAGVLREIVKTDETGRRISEFVSGRGSKGMFKQVFGMFIAPPLFQEGGFFVNGVEKFPRVMPT
;
A
#
# COMPACT_ATOMS: atom_id res chain seq x y z
N MET A 1 -63.49 -35.52 29.68
CA MET A 1 -63.21 -34.60 28.57
C MET A 1 -62.94 -33.16 29.03
N SER A 2 -63.45 -32.70 30.19
CA SER A 2 -63.18 -31.32 30.67
C SER A 2 -61.73 -31.05 31.10
N ASN A 3 -61.08 -31.98 31.83
CA ASN A 3 -59.73 -31.77 32.36
C ASN A 3 -58.62 -31.70 31.29
N ASP A 4 -58.76 -32.42 30.16
CA ASP A 4 -57.73 -32.43 29.11
C ASP A 4 -57.67 -31.09 28.37
N LEU A 5 -58.82 -30.44 28.19
CA LEU A 5 -58.94 -29.09 27.64
C LEU A 5 -58.32 -28.04 28.55
N ASP A 6 -58.48 -28.17 29.87
CA ASP A 6 -57.89 -27.25 30.84
C ASP A 6 -56.36 -27.37 30.90
N ILE A 7 -55.83 -28.59 30.73
CA ILE A 7 -54.38 -28.86 30.67
C ILE A 7 -53.77 -28.30 29.37
N GLU A 8 -54.44 -28.52 28.23
CA GLU A 8 -54.07 -27.94 26.94
C GLU A 8 -54.07 -26.41 27.00
N LEU A 9 -55.13 -25.81 27.56
CA LEU A 9 -55.25 -24.37 27.72
C LEU A 9 -54.15 -23.78 28.61
N ALA A 10 -53.81 -24.46 29.72
CA ALA A 10 -52.71 -24.04 30.58
C ALA A 10 -51.35 -24.10 29.87
N ARG A 11 -51.10 -25.12 29.04
CA ARG A 11 -49.88 -25.25 28.23
C ARG A 11 -49.77 -24.16 27.17
N VAL A 12 -50.85 -23.91 26.44
CA VAL A 12 -50.90 -22.87 25.41
C VAL A 12 -50.70 -21.49 26.04
N ASN A 13 -51.33 -21.21 27.18
CA ASN A 13 -51.14 -19.95 27.90
C ASN A 13 -49.70 -19.78 28.43
N ALA A 14 -49.06 -20.86 28.88
CA ALA A 14 -47.65 -20.83 29.27
C ALA A 14 -46.75 -20.53 28.06
N GLN A 15 -47.02 -21.14 26.91
CA GLN A 15 -46.27 -20.89 25.66
C GLN A 15 -46.45 -19.45 25.13
N ILE A 16 -47.64 -18.87 25.29
CA ILE A 16 -47.89 -17.47 24.91
C ILE A 16 -47.02 -16.54 25.77
N ARG A 17 -47.02 -16.74 27.09
CA ARG A 17 -46.22 -15.92 28.02
C ARG A 17 -44.71 -16.02 27.75
N THR A 18 -44.22 -17.21 27.42
CA THR A 18 -42.80 -17.38 27.06
C THR A 18 -42.46 -16.65 25.76
N ARG A 19 -43.33 -16.78 24.73
CA ARG A 19 -43.12 -16.07 23.46
C ARG A 19 -43.19 -14.56 23.62
N GLU A 20 -44.12 -14.05 24.41
CA GLU A 20 -44.22 -12.61 24.72
C GLU A 20 -42.96 -12.09 25.43
N ALA A 21 -42.43 -12.86 26.39
CA ALA A 21 -41.19 -12.50 27.07
C ALA A 21 -39.97 -12.51 26.13
N GLU A 22 -39.91 -13.46 25.18
CA GLU A 22 -38.87 -13.51 24.15
C GLU A 22 -38.99 -12.37 23.15
N LEU A 23 -40.20 -12.05 22.71
CA LEU A 23 -40.46 -10.91 21.81
C LEU A 23 -40.11 -9.58 22.47
N LEU A 24 -40.47 -9.38 23.73
CA LEU A 24 -40.12 -8.15 24.47
C LEU A 24 -38.61 -8.02 24.68
N ARG A 25 -37.91 -9.14 24.89
CA ARG A 25 -36.43 -9.16 24.95
C ARG A 25 -35.81 -8.88 23.59
N ALA A 26 -36.35 -9.47 22.53
CA ALA A 26 -35.89 -9.25 21.16
C ALA A 26 -36.09 -7.79 20.73
N GLU A 27 -37.24 -7.19 21.03
CA GLU A 27 -37.56 -5.79 20.73
C GLU A 27 -36.62 -4.81 21.44
N LYS A 28 -36.32 -5.07 22.73
CA LYS A 28 -35.32 -4.29 23.48
C LYS A 28 -33.88 -4.54 23.00
N ALA A 29 -33.64 -5.66 22.33
CA ALA A 29 -32.33 -6.02 21.77
C ALA A 29 -32.16 -5.57 20.31
N VAL A 30 -33.19 -5.02 19.65
CA VAL A 30 -33.03 -4.43 18.31
C VAL A 30 -32.12 -3.21 18.46
N PRO A 31 -30.91 -3.21 17.88
CA PRO A 31 -30.03 -2.07 17.97
C PRO A 31 -30.73 -0.87 17.31
N ALA A 32 -30.68 0.28 17.99
CA ALA A 32 -31.19 1.53 17.44
C ALA A 32 -30.60 1.73 16.04
N GLN A 33 -31.47 2.04 15.06
CA GLN A 33 -31.03 2.39 13.72
C GLN A 33 -30.02 3.54 13.84
N PRO A 34 -28.84 3.42 13.21
CA PRO A 34 -27.84 4.48 13.26
C PRO A 34 -28.44 5.75 12.67
N THR A 35 -28.24 6.85 13.38
CA THR A 35 -28.65 8.17 12.91
C THR A 35 -27.93 8.52 11.61
N LYS A 36 -28.51 9.46 10.84
CA LYS A 36 -27.89 9.95 9.59
C LYS A 36 -26.46 10.45 9.80
N ALA A 37 -26.17 11.03 10.97
CA ALA A 37 -24.83 11.51 11.32
C ALA A 37 -23.84 10.34 11.53
N GLU A 38 -24.23 9.30 12.26
CA GLU A 38 -23.40 8.10 12.48
C GLU A 38 -23.15 7.33 11.17
N LEU A 39 -24.15 7.26 10.29
CA LEU A 39 -23.99 6.69 8.96
C LEU A 39 -22.97 7.48 8.11
N ALA A 40 -23.02 8.81 8.15
CA ALA A 40 -22.08 9.66 7.43
C ALA A 40 -20.65 9.54 7.99
N GLU A 41 -20.49 9.50 9.31
CA GLU A 41 -19.19 9.29 9.95
C GLU A 41 -18.60 7.92 9.59
N ARG A 42 -19.43 6.87 9.62
CA ARG A 42 -19.01 5.52 9.23
C ARG A 42 -18.58 5.46 7.77
N ALA A 43 -19.31 6.11 6.87
CA ALA A 43 -18.94 6.18 5.46
C ALA A 43 -17.60 6.92 5.25
N ALA A 44 -17.38 8.03 5.95
CA ALA A 44 -16.11 8.77 5.89
C ALA A 44 -14.92 7.92 6.38
N LYS A 45 -15.10 7.18 7.50
CA LYS A 45 -14.07 6.27 8.01
C LYS A 45 -13.75 5.14 7.02
N GLN A 46 -14.78 4.56 6.41
CA GLN A 46 -14.60 3.52 5.38
C GLN A 46 -13.88 4.05 4.14
N GLU A 47 -14.17 5.27 3.72
CA GLU A 47 -13.47 5.91 2.60
C GLU A 47 -11.98 6.09 2.92
N CYS A 48 -11.64 6.64 4.09
CA CYS A 48 -10.25 6.79 4.52
C CYS A 48 -9.52 5.45 4.55
N GLN A 49 -10.14 4.40 5.11
CA GLN A 49 -9.57 3.05 5.13
C GLN A 49 -9.31 2.51 3.72
N ALA A 50 -10.25 2.70 2.79
CA ALA A 50 -10.09 2.26 1.41
C ALA A 50 -8.98 3.03 0.66
N VAL A 51 -8.78 4.31 0.97
CA VAL A 51 -7.64 5.09 0.45
C VAL A 51 -6.33 4.57 1.02
N CYS A 52 -6.25 4.35 2.34
CA CYS A 52 -5.05 3.84 3.00
C CYS A 52 -4.64 2.48 2.41
N ALA A 53 -5.59 1.54 2.28
CA ALA A 53 -5.31 0.21 1.73
C ALA A 53 -4.79 0.26 0.29
N ARG A 54 -5.30 1.18 -0.54
CA ARG A 54 -4.80 1.39 -1.91
C ARG A 54 -3.38 1.97 -1.91
N ALA A 55 -3.11 2.95 -1.05
CA ALA A 55 -1.78 3.52 -0.89
C ALA A 55 -0.77 2.45 -0.44
N ASP A 56 -1.10 1.68 0.60
CA ASP A 56 -0.26 0.61 1.13
C ASP A 56 0.12 -0.42 0.06
N ALA A 57 -0.83 -0.80 -0.80
CA ALA A 57 -0.58 -1.74 -1.89
C ALA A 57 0.52 -1.25 -2.85
N ILE A 58 0.54 0.04 -3.19
CA ILE A 58 1.56 0.62 -4.06
C ILE A 58 2.89 0.80 -3.32
N PHE A 59 2.87 1.31 -2.08
CA PHE A 59 4.10 1.53 -1.30
C PHE A 59 4.83 0.22 -0.98
N LYS A 60 4.09 -0.88 -0.78
CA LYS A 60 4.66 -2.23 -0.60
C LYS A 60 5.52 -2.65 -1.79
N GLU A 61 5.18 -2.24 -3.02
CA GLU A 61 6.00 -2.51 -4.20
C GLU A 61 7.35 -1.80 -4.18
N TYR A 62 7.46 -0.70 -3.43
CA TYR A 62 8.71 0.02 -3.23
C TYR A 62 9.46 -0.43 -1.97
N GLY A 63 8.93 -1.42 -1.22
CA GLY A 63 9.49 -1.87 0.05
C GLY A 63 9.32 -0.85 1.18
N ARG A 64 8.30 0.01 1.09
CA ARG A 64 8.01 1.06 2.08
C ARG A 64 6.59 0.92 2.60
N ALA A 65 6.32 1.51 3.76
CA ALA A 65 4.97 1.69 4.26
C ALA A 65 4.38 2.99 3.69
N ALA A 66 3.07 3.03 3.45
CA ALA A 66 2.43 4.28 3.08
C ALA A 66 2.36 5.23 4.29
N PRO A 67 2.22 6.54 4.05
CA PRO A 67 2.06 7.51 5.13
C PRO A 67 0.79 7.26 5.92
N LEU A 68 0.88 7.34 7.24
CA LEU A 68 -0.29 7.25 8.12
C LEU A 68 -1.11 8.54 8.03
N PRO A 69 -2.47 8.47 8.01
CA PRO A 69 -3.33 9.65 8.10
C PRO A 69 -3.03 10.46 9.36
N ILE A 70 -3.00 11.79 9.23
CA ILE A 70 -2.82 12.70 10.37
C ILE A 70 -4.18 12.91 11.05
N ALA A 71 -4.18 13.14 12.37
CA ALA A 71 -5.39 13.50 13.11
C ALA A 71 -6.06 14.74 12.48
N ASP A 72 -7.37 14.67 12.27
CA ASP A 72 -8.19 15.72 11.64
C ASP A 72 -7.82 16.05 10.18
N GLU A 73 -7.01 15.22 9.52
CA GLU A 73 -6.74 15.34 8.09
C GLU A 73 -7.98 14.91 7.29
N SER A 74 -8.40 15.74 6.32
CA SER A 74 -9.48 15.35 5.41
C SER A 74 -9.00 14.25 4.45
N ALA A 75 -9.90 13.38 4.00
CA ALA A 75 -9.57 12.33 3.03
C ALA A 75 -8.89 12.89 1.76
N LEU A 76 -9.28 14.08 1.31
CA LEU A 76 -8.70 14.74 0.15
C LEU A 76 -7.26 15.18 0.43
N ALA A 77 -7.01 15.83 1.59
CA ALA A 77 -5.66 16.23 1.98
C ALA A 77 -4.71 15.02 2.11
N TYR A 78 -5.20 13.94 2.72
CA TYR A 78 -4.46 12.68 2.82
C TYR A 78 -4.06 12.13 1.45
N ARG A 79 -5.00 12.07 0.51
CA ARG A 79 -4.74 11.62 -0.87
C ARG A 79 -3.68 12.46 -1.56
N ILE A 80 -3.76 13.79 -1.44
CA ILE A 80 -2.74 14.69 -2.01
C ILE A 80 -1.36 14.37 -1.44
N ARG A 81 -1.24 14.22 -0.12
CA ARG A 81 0.03 13.91 0.54
C ARG A 81 0.63 12.58 0.07
N VAL A 82 -0.19 11.54 -0.03
CA VAL A 82 0.22 10.23 -0.55
C VAL A 82 0.75 10.33 -1.99
N ILE A 83 0.03 11.05 -2.86
CA ILE A 83 0.47 11.24 -4.24
C ILE A 83 1.74 12.09 -4.29
N ASP A 84 1.87 13.10 -3.43
CA ASP A 84 3.04 13.99 -3.39
C ASP A 84 4.33 13.24 -3.02
N GLU A 85 4.24 12.20 -2.18
CA GLU A 85 5.37 11.31 -1.90
C GLU A 85 5.69 10.37 -3.07
N LEU A 86 4.66 9.87 -3.77
CA LEU A 86 4.85 9.02 -4.94
C LEU A 86 5.30 9.79 -6.18
N LYS A 87 5.06 11.11 -6.24
CA LYS A 87 5.19 11.91 -7.46
C LYS A 87 6.56 11.83 -8.11
N VAL A 88 7.61 11.64 -7.31
CA VAL A 88 9.01 11.50 -7.74
C VAL A 88 9.15 10.40 -8.80
N ASN A 89 8.37 9.34 -8.70
CA ASN A 89 8.39 8.20 -9.63
C ASN A 89 7.35 8.29 -10.74
N THR A 90 6.71 9.44 -10.92
CA THR A 90 5.59 9.63 -11.86
C THR A 90 5.82 10.82 -12.78
N ARG A 91 4.95 11.04 -13.77
CA ARG A 91 4.96 12.25 -14.61
C ARG A 91 4.56 13.53 -13.88
N PHE A 92 4.14 13.43 -12.62
CA PHE A 92 3.70 14.57 -11.80
C PHE A 92 4.83 15.14 -10.94
N ALA A 93 6.09 14.70 -11.14
CA ALA A 93 7.25 15.13 -10.34
C ALA A 93 7.34 16.66 -10.13
N ASP A 94 7.10 17.44 -11.19
CA ASP A 94 7.20 18.91 -11.17
C ASP A 94 5.87 19.62 -10.85
N LYS A 95 4.78 18.88 -10.61
CA LYS A 95 3.44 19.45 -10.44
C LYS A 95 3.11 19.69 -8.97
N GLN A 96 2.61 20.89 -8.65
CA GLN A 96 2.07 21.22 -7.32
C GLN A 96 0.63 20.71 -7.19
N LEU A 97 0.44 19.55 -6.57
CA LEU A 97 -0.87 18.93 -6.39
C LEU A 97 -1.71 19.54 -5.26
N SER A 98 -1.08 20.32 -4.37
CA SER A 98 -1.75 21.04 -3.27
C SER A 98 -2.80 22.05 -3.74
N ARG A 99 -2.77 22.45 -5.02
CA ARG A 99 -3.75 23.36 -5.62
C ARG A 99 -5.01 22.66 -6.12
N THR A 100 -4.99 21.33 -6.23
CA THR A 100 -6.14 20.54 -6.69
C THR A 100 -7.16 20.43 -5.57
N THR A 101 -8.23 21.22 -5.65
CA THR A 101 -9.32 21.25 -4.66
C THR A 101 -10.53 20.40 -5.08
N ASP A 102 -10.59 19.97 -6.34
CA ASP A 102 -11.69 19.17 -6.87
C ASP A 102 -11.44 17.66 -6.74
N ARG A 103 -12.44 16.95 -6.19
CA ARG A 103 -12.38 15.50 -5.94
C ARG A 103 -12.34 14.69 -7.24
N ALA A 104 -13.10 15.08 -8.25
CA ALA A 104 -13.16 14.35 -9.52
C ALA A 104 -11.82 14.42 -10.27
N SER A 105 -11.21 15.61 -10.30
CA SER A 105 -9.88 15.82 -10.85
C SER A 105 -8.82 15.00 -10.08
N LEU A 106 -8.92 14.95 -8.75
CA LEU A 106 -7.99 14.18 -7.93
C LEU A 106 -8.11 12.66 -8.18
N ASP A 107 -9.31 12.14 -8.41
CA ASP A 107 -9.53 10.72 -8.75
C ASP A 107 -8.78 10.33 -10.03
N VAL A 108 -8.81 11.19 -11.06
CA VAL A 108 -8.09 10.95 -12.32
C VAL A 108 -6.58 11.02 -12.10
N ILE A 109 -6.10 12.04 -11.38
CA ILE A 109 -4.67 12.21 -11.09
C ILE A 109 -4.14 11.04 -10.26
N GLU A 110 -4.86 10.62 -9.23
CA GLU A 110 -4.48 9.49 -8.38
C GLU A 110 -4.36 8.21 -9.19
N GLY A 111 -5.37 7.88 -10.01
CA GLY A 111 -5.32 6.70 -10.87
C GLY A 111 -4.13 6.72 -11.83
N GLN A 112 -3.84 7.88 -12.41
CA GLN A 112 -2.68 8.08 -13.28
C GLN A 112 -1.35 7.94 -12.54
N ALA A 113 -1.23 8.53 -11.35
CA ALA A 113 -0.03 8.46 -10.53
C ALA A 113 0.26 7.04 -10.07
N TYR A 114 -0.75 6.28 -9.64
CA TYR A 114 -0.57 4.89 -9.24
C TYR A 114 -0.21 3.98 -10.41
N ALA A 115 -0.80 4.19 -11.60
CA ALA A 115 -0.43 3.45 -12.80
C ALA A 115 1.03 3.71 -13.21
N ASP A 116 1.46 4.98 -13.18
CA ASP A 116 2.83 5.37 -13.50
C ASP A 116 3.82 4.81 -12.46
N ALA A 117 3.47 4.89 -11.18
CA ALA A 117 4.26 4.32 -10.09
C ALA A 117 4.43 2.80 -10.27
N TRP A 118 3.33 2.09 -10.53
CA TRP A 118 3.35 0.66 -10.79
C TRP A 118 4.25 0.30 -11.98
N ALA A 119 4.20 1.06 -13.07
CA ALA A 119 5.07 0.85 -14.24
C ALA A 119 6.56 1.08 -13.91
N ASN A 120 6.86 2.01 -13.02
CA ASN A 120 8.22 2.40 -12.64
C ASN A 120 8.79 1.62 -11.44
N ARG A 121 8.05 0.68 -10.85
CA ARG A 121 8.47 -0.07 -9.65
C ARG A 121 9.83 -0.77 -9.77
N GLN A 122 10.17 -1.28 -10.97
CA GLN A 122 11.44 -1.98 -11.25
C GLN A 122 12.62 -1.04 -11.48
N SER A 123 12.37 0.24 -11.75
CA SER A 123 13.41 1.24 -12.04
C SER A 123 13.04 2.58 -11.43
N PRO A 124 12.97 2.65 -10.10
CA PRO A 124 12.53 3.84 -9.42
C PRO A 124 13.60 4.94 -9.53
N LEU A 125 13.15 6.19 -9.53
CA LEU A 125 14.01 7.37 -9.65
C LEU A 125 14.74 7.72 -8.36
N ASP A 126 14.25 7.21 -7.23
CA ASP A 126 14.84 7.44 -5.92
C ASP A 126 16.07 6.56 -5.63
N VAL A 127 16.33 5.55 -6.46
CA VAL A 127 17.54 4.72 -6.40
C VAL A 127 18.55 5.28 -7.40
N PRO A 128 19.77 5.65 -6.97
CA PRO A 128 20.83 6.10 -7.87
C PRO A 128 21.20 5.01 -8.89
N ALA A 129 21.62 5.43 -10.08
CA ALA A 129 22.15 4.50 -11.07
C ALA A 129 23.38 3.76 -10.50
N GLY A 130 23.46 2.45 -10.71
CA GLY A 130 24.55 1.60 -10.21
C GLY A 130 24.38 1.13 -8.76
N VAL A 131 23.31 1.50 -8.07
CA VAL A 131 22.97 1.02 -6.73
C VAL A 131 21.78 0.06 -6.82
N LEU A 132 21.78 -0.97 -5.97
CA LEU A 132 20.66 -1.88 -5.79
C LEU A 132 19.96 -1.61 -4.47
N ARG A 133 18.64 -1.62 -4.50
CA ARG A 133 17.80 -1.64 -3.31
C ARG A 133 17.15 -3.01 -3.19
N GLU A 134 17.31 -3.64 -2.04
CA GLU A 134 16.56 -4.83 -1.67
C GLU A 134 15.15 -4.44 -1.22
N ILE A 135 14.16 -5.18 -1.72
CA ILE A 135 12.76 -5.09 -1.38
C ILE A 135 12.36 -6.45 -0.84
N VAL A 136 12.14 -6.54 0.47
CA VAL A 136 11.71 -7.77 1.12
C VAL A 136 10.19 -7.84 1.10
N LYS A 137 9.64 -8.82 0.39
CA LYS A 137 8.21 -9.12 0.32
C LYS A 137 7.92 -10.42 1.08
N THR A 138 6.78 -10.46 1.75
CA THR A 138 6.24 -11.69 2.34
C THR A 138 5.11 -12.20 1.47
N ASP A 139 5.24 -13.43 1.01
CA ASP A 139 4.24 -14.14 0.21
C ASP A 139 3.08 -14.64 1.09
N GLU A 140 1.96 -15.06 0.47
CA GLU A 140 0.77 -15.57 1.16
C GLU A 140 1.08 -16.79 2.04
N THR A 141 2.13 -17.54 1.70
CA THR A 141 2.63 -18.70 2.45
C THR A 141 3.58 -18.35 3.59
N GLY A 142 3.80 -17.07 3.88
CA GLY A 142 4.71 -16.59 4.93
C GLY A 142 6.20 -16.61 4.54
N ARG A 143 6.52 -16.98 3.30
CA ARG A 143 7.90 -16.99 2.78
C ARG A 143 8.39 -15.57 2.54
N ARG A 144 9.64 -15.31 2.90
CA ARG A 144 10.34 -14.05 2.58
C ARG A 144 10.98 -14.15 1.20
N ILE A 145 10.65 -13.22 0.33
CA ILE A 145 11.20 -13.06 -1.02
C ILE A 145 11.93 -11.73 -1.05
N SER A 146 13.24 -11.78 -1.30
CA SER A 146 14.07 -10.59 -1.53
C SER A 146 14.12 -10.29 -3.03
N GLU A 147 13.56 -9.16 -3.42
CA GLU A 147 13.61 -8.64 -4.79
C GLU A 147 14.60 -7.47 -4.84
N PHE A 148 15.46 -7.41 -5.87
CA PHE A 148 16.41 -6.30 -6.02
C PHE A 148 16.00 -5.42 -7.18
N VAL A 149 15.92 -4.11 -6.94
CA VAL A 149 15.65 -3.09 -7.96
C VAL A 149 16.86 -2.20 -8.15
N SER A 150 17.08 -1.74 -9.39
CA SER A 150 18.17 -0.83 -9.75
C SER A 150 17.62 0.54 -10.15
N GLY A 151 18.43 1.58 -9.98
CA GLY A 151 18.07 2.94 -10.39
C GLY A 151 17.71 3.06 -11.87
N ARG A 152 16.87 4.06 -12.19
CA ARG A 152 16.50 4.39 -13.58
C ARG A 152 17.78 4.65 -14.40
N GLY A 153 17.90 3.96 -15.54
CA GLY A 153 19.09 4.01 -16.40
C GLY A 153 20.08 2.84 -16.19
N SER A 154 19.88 2.01 -15.15
CA SER A 154 20.73 0.82 -14.89
C SER A 154 20.18 -0.50 -15.46
N LYS A 155 19.12 -0.46 -16.29
CA LYS A 155 18.47 -1.67 -16.85
C LYS A 155 19.42 -2.61 -17.59
N GLY A 156 20.50 -2.10 -18.18
CA GLY A 156 21.54 -2.92 -18.83
C GLY A 156 22.67 -3.38 -17.89
N MET A 157 22.81 -2.76 -16.72
CA MET A 157 23.90 -2.99 -15.77
C MET A 157 23.48 -3.87 -14.58
N PHE A 158 22.18 -4.20 -14.45
CA PHE A 158 21.67 -4.94 -13.28
C PHE A 158 22.47 -6.21 -12.99
N LYS A 159 22.77 -7.04 -14.00
CA LYS A 159 23.56 -8.27 -13.82
C LYS A 159 24.98 -7.99 -13.31
N GLN A 160 25.61 -6.91 -13.75
CA GLN A 160 26.97 -6.54 -13.35
C GLN A 160 26.97 -5.97 -11.93
N VAL A 161 26.03 -5.09 -11.60
CA VAL A 161 25.90 -4.52 -10.25
C VAL A 161 25.51 -5.60 -9.24
N PHE A 162 24.58 -6.50 -9.60
CA PHE A 162 24.17 -7.62 -8.76
C PHE A 162 25.29 -8.65 -8.58
N GLY A 163 26.04 -8.94 -9.64
CA GLY A 163 27.26 -9.76 -9.57
C GLY A 163 28.28 -9.19 -8.58
N MET A 164 28.50 -7.86 -8.63
CA MET A 164 29.38 -7.17 -7.68
C MET A 164 28.84 -7.14 -6.25
N PHE A 165 27.51 -7.20 -6.07
CA PHE A 165 26.88 -7.24 -4.74
C PHE A 165 26.95 -8.62 -4.08
N ILE A 166 26.77 -9.70 -4.84
CA ILE A 166 26.83 -11.09 -4.34
C ILE A 166 28.27 -11.58 -4.21
N ALA A 167 29.11 -11.23 -5.17
CA ALA A 167 30.53 -11.55 -5.20
C ALA A 167 31.29 -10.23 -5.34
N PRO A 168 31.48 -9.47 -4.24
CA PRO A 168 32.40 -8.35 -4.27
C PRO A 168 33.73 -8.89 -4.81
N PRO A 169 34.36 -8.23 -5.80
CA PRO A 169 35.64 -8.67 -6.29
C PRO A 169 36.54 -8.78 -5.07
N LEU A 170 37.07 -9.99 -4.84
CA LEU A 170 38.15 -10.17 -3.88
C LEU A 170 39.21 -9.17 -4.32
N PHE A 171 39.37 -8.09 -3.55
CA PHE A 171 40.52 -7.21 -3.67
C PHE A 171 41.72 -8.09 -3.32
N GLN A 172 42.25 -8.79 -4.31
CA GLN A 172 43.64 -9.15 -4.33
C GLN A 172 44.37 -7.81 -4.43
N GLU A 173 45.11 -7.48 -3.38
CA GLU A 173 46.13 -6.45 -3.44
C GLU A 173 47.03 -6.74 -4.65
N GLY A 174 46.82 -6.02 -5.75
CA GLY A 174 47.65 -6.12 -6.95
C GLY A 174 46.88 -6.29 -8.25
N GLY A 175 46.84 -5.22 -9.05
CA GLY A 175 46.66 -5.33 -10.50
C GLY A 175 45.27 -5.01 -11.02
N PHE A 176 45.03 -3.72 -11.27
CA PHE A 176 43.93 -3.24 -12.11
C PHE A 176 44.21 -3.66 -13.56
N PHE A 177 43.57 -4.73 -14.06
CA PHE A 177 43.53 -5.04 -15.49
C PHE A 177 42.18 -4.60 -16.06
N VAL A 178 42.15 -3.41 -16.65
CA VAL A 178 41.13 -3.01 -17.62
C VAL A 178 41.62 -3.46 -18.98
N ASN A 179 40.85 -4.35 -19.62
CA ASN A 179 41.07 -4.73 -21.00
C ASN A 179 41.01 -3.51 -21.92
N GLY A 180 42.14 -3.24 -22.59
CA GLY A 180 42.15 -2.93 -24.02
C GLY A 180 41.92 -1.48 -24.44
N VAL A 181 42.87 -0.59 -24.13
CA VAL A 181 43.39 0.40 -25.10
C VAL A 181 44.88 0.61 -24.80
N GLU A 182 45.76 0.07 -25.64
CA GLU A 182 47.19 0.37 -25.66
C GLU A 182 47.41 1.87 -25.88
N LYS A 183 48.08 2.56 -24.94
CA LYS A 183 48.98 3.69 -25.25
C LYS A 183 50.10 3.74 -24.22
N PHE A 184 51.26 3.17 -24.55
CA PHE A 184 52.51 3.50 -23.88
C PHE A 184 52.91 4.94 -24.22
N PRO A 185 53.18 5.83 -23.25
CA PRO A 185 53.94 7.04 -23.55
C PRO A 185 55.41 6.67 -23.78
N ARG A 186 55.90 6.83 -25.02
CA ARG A 186 57.34 6.91 -25.29
C ARG A 186 57.86 8.19 -24.65
N VAL A 187 58.54 8.06 -23.51
CA VAL A 187 59.40 9.13 -23.00
C VAL A 187 60.77 8.93 -23.64
N MET A 188 61.14 9.84 -24.54
CA MET A 188 62.52 9.93 -25.02
C MET A 188 63.37 10.67 -23.97
N PRO A 189 64.59 10.20 -23.66
CA PRO A 189 65.52 10.97 -22.86
C PRO A 189 66.17 12.07 -23.72
N THR A 190 66.19 13.28 -23.19
CA THR A 190 67.16 14.33 -23.55
C THR A 190 68.08 14.56 -22.37
#